data_AF-A0A5P8KJ48-F1
#
_entry.id   AF-A0A5P8KJ48-F1
#
_cell.length_a   1.000
_cell.length_b   1.000
_cell.length_c   1.000
_cell.angle_alpha   90.00
_cell.angle_beta   90.00
_cell.angle_gamma   90.00
#
_symmetry.space_group_name_H-M   'P 1'
#
loop_
_entity.id
_entity.type
_entity.pdbx_description
1 polymer ?
#
loop_
_entity_poly.entity_id
_entity_poly.type
_entity_poly.pdbx_seq_one_letter_code
_entity_poly.pdbx_strand_id
1 'polypeptide(L)'
;MHATPDGEAEISLVVRLPWEDVAALGQEAGRLAARMQRPVTLDEAVSHRLRSARPAAAHAKPAAAPTAPPAVTSAMTSAASVSSLPSRPPADQARQAIDRITGTSAV
;
A
#
# COMPACT_ATOMS: atom_id res chain seq x y z
N MET A 1 23.47 -4.30 -13.52
CA MET A 1 23.67 -3.70 -12.19
C MET A 1 24.90 -2.82 -12.27
N HIS A 2 24.80 -1.56 -11.88
CA HIS A 2 25.95 -0.65 -11.81
C HIS A 2 25.90 0.15 -10.50
N ALA A 3 27.06 0.45 -9.93
CA ALA A 3 27.16 1.28 -8.73
C ALA A 3 27.10 2.76 -9.13
N THR A 4 26.43 3.58 -8.32
CA THR A 4 26.38 5.03 -8.48
C THR A 4 27.48 5.71 -7.66
N PRO A 5 27.88 6.94 -8.01
CA PRO A 5 28.91 7.68 -7.27
C PRO A 5 28.56 7.93 -5.80
N ASP A 6 27.27 7.94 -5.46
CA ASP A 6 26.77 8.16 -4.11
C ASP A 6 26.87 6.91 -3.21
N GLY A 7 27.43 5.81 -3.73
CA GLY A 7 27.55 4.55 -3.01
C GLY A 7 26.30 3.68 -3.07
N GLU A 8 25.33 4.02 -3.93
CA GLU A 8 24.15 3.22 -4.18
C GLU A 8 24.37 2.30 -5.40
N ALA A 9 23.38 1.46 -5.73
CA ALA A 9 23.42 0.61 -6.92
C ALA A 9 22.10 0.65 -7.68
N GLU A 10 22.19 0.76 -9.01
CA GLU A 10 21.03 0.75 -9.91
C GLU A 10 20.83 -0.64 -10.53
N ILE A 11 19.57 -1.10 -10.48
CA ILE A 11 19.10 -2.38 -11.03
C ILE A 11 17.81 -2.12 -11.81
N SER A 12 17.72 -2.62 -13.04
CA SER A 12 16.49 -2.61 -13.84
C SER A 12 15.83 -4.00 -13.77
N LEU A 13 14.56 -4.04 -13.36
CA LEU A 13 13.77 -5.28 -13.30
C LEU A 13 12.47 -5.13 -14.07
N VAL A 14 12.03 -6.21 -14.73
CA VAL A 14 10.68 -6.32 -15.30
C VAL A 14 9.90 -7.26 -14.42
N VAL A 15 8.80 -6.77 -13.82
CA VAL A 15 7.93 -7.55 -12.93
C VAL A 15 6.51 -7.56 -13.46
N ARG A 16 5.79 -8.66 -13.20
CA ARG A 16 4.36 -8.77 -13.46
C ARG A 16 3.62 -8.50 -12.16
N LEU A 17 2.82 -7.44 -12.14
CA LEU A 17 2.03 -7.05 -10.98
C LEU A 17 0.54 -7.31 -11.26
N PRO A 18 -0.23 -7.79 -10.27
CA PRO A 18 -1.68 -7.81 -10.33
C PRO A 18 -2.21 -6.36 -10.31
N TRP A 19 -3.45 -6.17 -10.77
CA TRP A 19 -4.03 -4.83 -10.91
C TRP A 19 -4.25 -4.14 -9.56
N GLU A 20 -4.48 -4.93 -8.51
CA GLU A 20 -4.64 -4.50 -7.13
C GLU A 20 -3.38 -3.79 -6.61
N ASP A 21 -2.20 -4.34 -6.92
CA ASP A 21 -0.92 -3.74 -6.54
C ASP A 21 -0.65 -2.45 -7.32
N VAL A 22 -1.03 -2.41 -8.60
CA VAL A 22 -0.96 -1.19 -9.42
C VAL A 22 -1.86 -0.10 -8.85
N ALA A 23 -3.08 -0.45 -8.43
CA ALA A 23 -4.01 0.48 -7.80
C ALA A 23 -3.46 1.02 -6.47
N ALA A 24 -2.85 0.16 -5.64
CA ALA A 24 -2.21 0.57 -4.39
C ALA A 24 -1.03 1.55 -4.63
N LEU A 25 -0.23 1.34 -5.67
CA LEU A 25 0.82 2.29 -6.08
C LEU A 25 0.25 3.64 -6.53
N GLY A 26 -0.89 3.62 -7.24
CA GLY A 26 -1.61 4.85 -7.60
C GLY A 26 -2.12 5.63 -6.38
N GLN A 27 -2.63 4.95 -5.35
CA GLN A 27 -3.04 5.58 -4.09
C GLN A 27 -1.85 6.22 -3.37
N GLU A 28 -0.71 5.54 -3.32
CA GLU A 28 0.51 6.08 -2.72
C GLU A 28 1.03 7.30 -3.51
N ALA A 29 0.96 7.27 -4.84
CA ALA A 29 1.29 8.43 -5.67
C ALA A 29 0.38 9.64 -5.38
N GLY A 30 -0.93 9.42 -5.25
CA GLY A 30 -1.89 10.47 -4.87
C GLY A 30 -1.60 11.04 -3.48
N ARG A 31 -1.28 10.18 -2.52
CA ARG A 31 -0.87 10.59 -1.17
C ARG A 31 0.42 11.41 -1.19
N LEU A 32 1.41 10.98 -1.96
CA LEU A 32 2.69 11.66 -2.10
C LEU A 32 2.53 13.03 -2.77
N ALA A 33 1.70 13.10 -3.81
CA ALA A 33 1.36 14.36 -4.49
C ALA A 33 0.68 15.36 -3.55
N ALA A 34 -0.29 14.90 -2.75
CA ALA A 34 -0.96 15.73 -1.75
C ALA A 34 0.01 16.23 -0.68
N ARG A 35 0.97 15.39 -0.24
CA ARG A 35 1.97 15.77 0.77
C ARG A 35 3.01 16.75 0.22
N MET A 36 3.47 16.54 -1.01
CA MET A 36 4.47 17.39 -1.66
C MET A 36 3.88 18.62 -2.33
N GLN A 37 2.54 18.72 -2.40
CA GLN A 37 1.82 19.80 -3.10
C GLN A 37 2.30 19.97 -4.55
N ARG A 38 2.69 18.87 -5.19
CA ARG A 38 3.18 18.84 -6.57
C ARG A 38 2.76 17.55 -7.26
N PRO A 39 2.63 17.54 -8.61
CA PRO A 39 2.41 16.30 -9.34
C PRO A 39 3.60 15.35 -9.18
N VAL A 40 3.32 14.09 -8.85
CA VAL A 40 4.32 13.04 -8.56
C VAL A 40 4.12 11.87 -9.53
N THR A 41 5.22 11.30 -10.03
CA THR A 41 5.18 10.16 -10.96
C THR A 41 5.04 8.84 -10.20
N LEU A 42 4.60 7.80 -10.92
CA LEU A 42 4.50 6.46 -10.34
C LEU A 42 5.86 5.92 -9.90
N ASP A 43 6.91 6.19 -10.67
CA ASP A 43 8.29 5.79 -10.34
C ASP A 43 8.77 6.43 -9.02
N GLU A 44 8.44 7.70 -8.80
CA GLU A 44 8.77 8.39 -7.55
C GLU A 44 7.97 7.83 -6.35
N ALA A 45 6.70 7.49 -6.56
CA ALA A 45 5.88 6.83 -5.54
C ALA A 45 6.41 5.42 -5.20
N VAL A 46 6.84 4.65 -6.21
CA VAL A 46 7.48 3.34 -6.04
C VAL A 46 8.79 3.51 -5.27
N SER A 47 9.65 4.44 -5.69
CA SER A 47 10.91 4.74 -5.01
C SER A 47 10.69 5.15 -3.55
N HIS A 48 9.68 5.99 -3.28
CA HIS A 48 9.28 6.37 -1.94
C HIS A 48 8.81 5.16 -1.13
N ARG A 49 7.92 4.33 -1.69
CA ARG A 49 7.42 3.11 -1.03
C ARG A 49 8.54 2.11 -0.74
N LEU A 50 9.47 1.89 -1.66
CA LEU A 50 10.61 0.98 -1.44
C LEU A 50 11.56 1.49 -0.35
N ARG A 51 11.80 2.81 -0.30
CA ARG A 51 12.63 3.43 0.75
C ARG A 51 11.95 3.46 2.12
N SER A 52 10.63 3.65 2.16
CA SER A 52 9.84 3.76 3.39
C SER A 52 9.34 2.42 3.95
N ALA A 53 9.02 1.46 3.08
CA ALA A 53 8.62 0.11 3.46
C ALA A 53 9.81 -0.78 3.83
N ARG A 54 11.05 -0.31 3.62
CA ARG A 54 12.24 -0.96 4.14
C ARG A 54 12.14 -0.98 5.66
N PRO A 55 11.99 -2.15 6.32
CA PRO A 55 12.31 -2.23 7.74
C PRO A 55 13.75 -1.76 7.84
N ALA A 56 14.04 -0.78 8.70
CA ALA A 56 15.37 -0.22 8.90
C ALA A 56 16.41 -1.33 8.70
N ALA A 57 17.14 -1.27 7.60
CA ALA A 57 17.93 -2.38 7.16
C ALA A 57 18.92 -2.72 8.27
N ALA A 58 18.75 -3.91 8.84
CA ALA A 58 19.76 -4.58 9.64
C ALA A 58 20.94 -4.91 8.73
N HIS A 59 21.69 -3.88 8.34
CA HIS A 59 22.98 -4.04 7.70
C HIS A 59 23.90 -4.69 8.73
N ALA A 60 24.41 -5.87 8.37
CA ALA A 60 25.42 -6.66 9.05
C ALA A 60 26.23 -5.92 10.13
N LYS A 61 25.84 -6.10 11.40
CA LYS A 61 26.75 -5.92 12.52
C LYS A 61 27.68 -7.14 12.55
N PRO A 62 29.02 -7.00 12.51
CA PRO A 62 29.90 -8.15 12.71
C PRO A 62 29.65 -8.74 14.10
N ALA A 63 29.60 -10.07 14.16
CA ALA A 63 29.18 -10.84 15.32
C ALA A 63 29.84 -10.38 16.64
N ALA A 64 29.00 -10.03 17.61
CA ALA A 64 29.25 -10.22 19.02
C ALA A 64 27.96 -10.80 19.63
N ALA A 65 28.11 -11.92 20.33
CA ALA A 65 27.06 -12.87 20.72
C ALA A 65 26.29 -12.45 22.02
N PRO A 66 25.44 -13.28 22.64
CA PRO A 66 24.00 -13.03 22.75
C PRO A 66 23.47 -12.88 24.20
N THR A 67 22.46 -12.04 24.45
CA THR A 67 21.59 -12.18 25.64
C THR A 67 20.29 -11.36 25.54
N ALA A 68 19.16 -12.08 25.38
CA ALA A 68 17.78 -11.86 25.91
C ALA A 68 16.97 -10.57 25.56
N PRO A 69 15.63 -10.59 25.74
CA PRO A 69 14.58 -11.57 25.40
C PRO A 69 13.61 -10.98 24.33
N PRO A 70 12.58 -11.70 23.80
CA PRO A 70 11.72 -11.16 22.76
C PRO A 70 10.74 -10.15 23.37
N ALA A 71 10.87 -8.88 23.01
CA ALA A 71 9.83 -7.89 23.25
C ALA A 71 8.70 -8.12 22.24
N VAL A 72 7.68 -8.84 22.69
CA VAL A 72 6.34 -8.75 22.13
C VAL A 72 5.85 -7.31 22.30
N THR A 73 5.70 -6.57 21.20
CA THR A 73 4.73 -5.48 21.14
C THR A 73 4.43 -5.09 19.70
N SER A 74 3.14 -5.28 19.40
CA SER A 74 2.38 -4.69 18.31
C SER A 74 2.77 -5.13 16.90
N ALA A 75 2.22 -6.29 16.55
CA ALA A 75 1.30 -6.33 15.43
C ALA A 75 0.41 -5.07 15.43
N MET A 76 0.84 -4.02 14.73
CA MET A 76 -0.12 -3.11 14.12
C MET A 76 -0.44 -3.71 12.76
N THR A 77 -1.37 -4.67 12.81
CA THR A 77 -2.49 -4.64 11.88
C THR A 77 -3.01 -3.20 11.83
N SER A 78 -2.45 -2.37 10.95
CA SER A 78 -3.24 -1.34 10.32
C SER A 78 -4.22 -2.08 9.41
N ALA A 79 -5.24 -2.66 10.06
CA ALA A 79 -6.58 -2.59 9.55
C ALA A 79 -6.89 -1.10 9.41
N ALA A 80 -6.35 -0.47 8.36
CA ALA A 80 -7.10 0.58 7.71
C ALA A 80 -8.38 -0.11 7.33
N SER A 81 -9.45 0.20 8.06
CA SER A 81 -10.79 -0.26 7.80
C SER A 81 -11.12 0.04 6.35
N VAL A 82 -10.83 -0.91 5.47
CA VAL A 82 -11.66 -1.12 4.30
C VAL A 82 -13.02 -1.37 4.92
N SER A 83 -13.94 -0.43 4.72
CA SER A 83 -15.34 -0.76 4.82
C SER A 83 -15.50 -2.00 3.95
N SER A 84 -15.62 -3.16 4.58
CA SER A 84 -15.94 -4.39 3.90
C SER A 84 -17.28 -4.11 3.28
N LEU A 85 -17.28 -3.75 1.99
CA LEU A 85 -18.50 -3.75 1.21
C LEU A 85 -19.11 -5.12 1.47
N PRO A 86 -20.37 -5.19 1.96
CA PRO A 86 -21.00 -6.46 2.22
C PRO A 86 -20.84 -7.28 0.94
N SER A 87 -20.35 -8.51 1.08
CA SER A 87 -20.10 -9.47 -0.01
C SER A 87 -21.42 -9.83 -0.66
N ARG A 88 -21.97 -8.88 -1.41
CA ARG A 88 -23.28 -8.96 -2.02
C ARG A 88 -23.06 -8.84 -3.51
N PRO A 89 -23.46 -9.86 -4.29
CA PRO A 89 -23.32 -9.79 -5.73
C PRO A 89 -24.04 -8.54 -6.26
N PRO A 90 -23.46 -7.84 -7.25
CA PRO A 90 -23.96 -6.54 -7.73
C PRO A 90 -25.44 -6.58 -8.16
N ALA A 91 -25.94 -7.75 -8.58
CA ALA A 91 -27.33 -7.98 -8.94
C ALA A 91 -28.33 -7.68 -7.80
N ASP A 92 -27.97 -7.96 -6.55
CA ASP A 92 -28.89 -7.77 -5.43
C ASP A 92 -28.85 -6.34 -4.86
N GLN A 93 -27.76 -5.59 -5.11
CA GLN A 93 -27.74 -4.15 -4.86
C GLN A 93 -28.65 -3.39 -5.83
N ALA A 94 -28.60 -3.76 -7.12
CA ALA A 94 -29.48 -3.16 -8.13
C ALA A 94 -30.96 -3.38 -7.79
N ARG A 95 -31.33 -4.58 -7.35
CA ARG A 95 -32.71 -4.90 -6.92
C ARG A 95 -33.16 -4.07 -5.72
N GLN A 96 -32.32 -3.89 -4.71
CA GLN A 96 -32.68 -3.07 -3.55
C GLN A 96 -32.70 -1.57 -3.83
N ALA A 97 -31.86 -1.09 -4.75
CA ALA A 97 -31.92 0.29 -5.20
C ALA A 97 -33.26 0.57 -5.89
N ILE A 98 -33.74 -0.36 -6.73
CA ILE A 98 -35.04 -0.27 -7.38
C ILE A 98 -36.18 -0.30 -6.34
N ASP A 99 -36.18 -1.25 -5.40
CA ASP A 99 -37.22 -1.34 -4.36
C ASP A 99 -37.28 -0.10 -3.46
N ARG A 100 -36.14 0.55 -3.15
CA ARG A 100 -36.14 1.80 -2.37
C ARG A 100 -36.77 2.96 -3.13
N ILE A 101 -36.53 3.05 -4.44
CA ILE A 101 -37.07 4.12 -5.29
C ILE A 101 -38.58 3.91 -5.48
N THR A 102 -39.03 2.66 -5.59
CA THR A 102 -40.45 2.34 -5.73
C THR A 102 -41.21 2.42 -4.39
N GLY A 103 -40.59 1.99 -3.29
CA GLY A 103 -41.22 1.93 -1.96
C GLY A 103 -41.35 3.28 -1.24
N THR A 104 -40.59 4.31 -1.63
CA THR A 104 -40.72 5.67 -1.08
C THR A 104 -41.79 6.52 -1.78
N SER A 105 -42.54 5.94 -2.72
CA SER A 105 -43.65 6.59 -3.43
C SER A 105 -45.01 6.03 -2.97
N ALA A 106 -45.18 5.90 -1.65
CA ALA A 106 -46.45 5.59 -1.02
C ALA A 106 -46.50 6.18 0.40
N VAL A 107 -46.44 7.50 0.50
CA VAL A 107 -47.13 8.33 1.51
C VAL A 107 -47.10 9.78 1.07
#